data_AF-A0AAI9PGP5-F1
#
_entry.id   AF-A0AAI9PGP5-F1
#
_cell.length_a   1.000
_cell.length_b   1.000
_cell.length_c   1.000
_cell.angle_alpha   90.00
_cell.angle_beta   90.00
_cell.angle_gamma   90.00
#
_symmetry.space_group_name_H-M   'P 1'
#
loop_
_entity.id
_entity.type
_entity.pdbx_description
1 polymer ?
#
loop_
_entity_poly.entity_id
_entity_poly.type
_entity_poly.pdbx_seq_one_letter_code
_entity_poly.pdbx_strand_id
1 'polypeptide(L)'
;MLAIFWYMLWASQLSRRTILIETFPELTIYLIFGIVLGFIFAGHALYSRSAKKKLKHMLEMFLGGFVLGFLSIVNIFDVYVYLFPDDVISYTSDYKIVFPGPSTGKSSRCEAGIWVKDIHTGQFKQLCTNREILFKKRRQGMDALWITARVNKLGTYIVDYQFTYK
;
A
#
# COMPACT_ATOMS: atom_id res chain seq x y z
N MET A 1 -6.71 -18.09 -9.92
CA MET A 1 -6.68 -17.89 -8.44
C MET A 1 -5.26 -17.66 -7.93
N LEU A 2 -4.32 -18.60 -8.08
CA LEU A 2 -2.93 -18.44 -7.57
C LEU A 2 -2.21 -17.16 -8.02
N ALA A 3 -2.33 -16.79 -9.30
CA ALA A 3 -1.72 -15.57 -9.83
C ALA A 3 -2.24 -14.28 -9.19
N ILE A 4 -3.55 -14.23 -8.85
CA ILE A 4 -4.16 -13.06 -8.20
C ILE A 4 -3.66 -12.96 -6.76
N PHE A 5 -3.61 -14.07 -6.02
CA PHE A 5 -3.04 -14.07 -4.67
C PHE A 5 -1.57 -13.65 -4.66
N TRP A 6 -0.79 -14.12 -5.63
CA TRP A 6 0.61 -13.72 -5.78
C TRP A 6 0.73 -12.21 -6.06
N TYR A 7 -0.05 -11.69 -7.00
CA TYR A 7 -0.12 -10.26 -7.30
C TYR A 7 -0.48 -9.44 -6.06
N MET A 8 -1.49 -9.85 -5.29
CA MET A 8 -1.92 -9.13 -4.09
C MET A 8 -0.84 -9.09 -3.00
N LEU A 9 -0.14 -10.21 -2.79
CA LEU A 9 0.99 -10.26 -1.84
C LEU A 9 2.12 -9.33 -2.28
N TRP A 10 2.49 -9.38 -3.56
CA TRP A 10 3.53 -8.54 -4.14
C TRP A 10 3.16 -7.04 -4.07
N ALA A 11 1.95 -6.68 -4.49
CA ALA A 11 1.46 -5.30 -4.46
C ALA A 11 1.37 -4.75 -3.02
N SER A 12 0.94 -5.58 -2.06
CA SER A 12 0.95 -5.20 -0.64
C SER A 12 2.36 -4.95 -0.09
N GLN A 13 3.37 -5.69 -0.56
CA GLN A 13 4.76 -5.43 -0.19
C GLN A 13 5.26 -4.09 -0.76
N LEU A 14 4.85 -3.74 -1.98
CA LEU A 14 5.18 -2.44 -2.58
C LEU A 14 4.54 -1.28 -1.82
N SER A 15 3.25 -1.39 -1.48
CA SER A 15 2.50 -0.37 -0.72
C SER A 15 3.16 0.00 0.61
N ARG A 16 3.92 -0.91 1.23
CA ARG A 16 4.68 -0.63 2.47
C ARG A 16 5.80 0.40 2.26
N ARG A 17 6.29 0.55 1.04
CA ARG A 17 7.38 1.46 0.65
C ARG A 17 6.91 2.61 -0.23
N THR A 18 5.69 2.56 -0.75
CA THR A 18 5.10 3.63 -1.55
C THR A 18 4.39 4.66 -0.67
N ILE A 19 4.47 5.91 -1.10
CA ILE A 19 3.84 7.08 -0.48
C ILE A 19 3.13 7.82 -1.59
N LEU A 20 1.80 7.88 -1.56
CA LEU A 20 1.02 8.65 -2.51
C LEU A 20 0.90 10.10 -2.04
N ILE A 21 0.63 11.03 -2.96
CA ILE A 21 0.30 12.40 -2.58
C ILE A 21 -1.01 12.45 -1.78
N GLU A 22 -1.10 13.35 -0.79
CA GLU A 22 -2.26 13.42 0.12
C GLU A 22 -3.58 13.71 -0.58
N THR A 23 -3.52 14.47 -1.67
CA THR A 23 -4.70 14.88 -2.43
C THR A 23 -5.29 13.77 -3.29
N PHE A 24 -4.64 12.60 -3.37
CA PHE A 24 -5.07 11.52 -4.24
C PHE A 24 -6.16 10.65 -3.59
N PRO A 25 -7.40 10.61 -4.12
CA PRO A 25 -8.53 9.94 -3.45
C PRO A 25 -8.56 8.43 -3.74
N GLU A 26 -7.49 7.72 -3.37
CA GLU A 26 -7.32 6.28 -3.67
C GLU A 26 -8.49 5.42 -3.17
N LEU A 27 -8.88 5.58 -1.90
CA LEU A 27 -9.95 4.80 -1.28
C LEU A 27 -11.28 5.01 -2.00
N THR A 28 -11.57 6.26 -2.40
CA THR A 28 -12.80 6.59 -3.13
C THR A 28 -12.83 5.90 -4.48
N ILE A 29 -11.71 5.90 -5.21
CA ILE A 29 -11.59 5.18 -6.49
C ILE A 29 -11.78 3.68 -6.28
N TYR A 30 -11.17 3.11 -5.24
CA TYR A 30 -11.30 1.69 -4.92
C TYR A 30 -12.75 1.30 -4.62
N LEU A 31 -13.45 2.12 -3.84
CA LEU A 31 -14.86 1.92 -3.50
C LEU A 31 -15.78 2.04 -4.72
N ILE A 32 -15.58 3.05 -5.57
CA ILE A 32 -16.39 3.26 -6.78
C ILE A 32 -16.29 2.05 -7.70
N PHE A 33 -15.09 1.58 -7.99
CA PHE A 33 -14.89 0.45 -8.87
C PHE A 33 -15.49 -0.84 -8.29
N GLY A 34 -15.32 -1.07 -6.98
CA GLY A 34 -15.98 -2.16 -6.28
C GLY A 34 -17.50 -2.09 -6.43
N ILE A 35 -18.10 -0.92 -6.23
CA ILE A 35 -19.55 -0.70 -6.37
C ILE A 35 -20.02 -1.00 -7.80
N VAL A 36 -19.31 -0.50 -8.81
CA VAL A 36 -19.64 -0.73 -10.23
C VAL A 36 -19.62 -2.24 -10.54
N LEU A 37 -18.58 -2.95 -10.13
CA LEU A 37 -18.49 -4.39 -10.31
C LEU A 37 -19.58 -5.15 -9.54
N GLY A 38 -19.88 -4.73 -8.31
CA GLY A 38 -20.97 -5.28 -7.51
C GLY A 38 -22.31 -5.16 -8.23
N PHE A 39 -22.62 -4.02 -8.82
CA PHE A 39 -23.85 -3.83 -9.59
C PHE A 39 -23.91 -4.69 -10.86
N ILE A 40 -22.80 -4.89 -11.56
CA ILE A 40 -22.75 -5.80 -12.72
C ILE A 40 -23.14 -7.22 -12.29
N PHE A 41 -22.54 -7.73 -11.21
CA PHE A 41 -22.85 -9.08 -10.71
C PHE A 41 -24.29 -9.20 -10.18
N ALA A 42 -24.80 -8.16 -9.50
CA ALA A 42 -26.18 -8.11 -9.06
C ALA A 42 -27.18 -8.12 -10.23
N GLY A 43 -26.86 -7.38 -11.31
CA GLY A 43 -27.65 -7.36 -12.55
C GLY A 43 -27.68 -8.72 -13.26
N HIS A 44 -26.55 -9.42 -13.34
CA HIS A 44 -26.51 -10.79 -13.84
C HIS A 44 -27.36 -11.74 -12.98
N ALA A 45 -27.32 -11.60 -11.66
CA ALA A 45 -28.12 -12.41 -10.74
C ALA A 45 -29.64 -12.16 -10.88
N LEU A 46 -30.04 -10.96 -11.27
CA LEU A 46 -31.44 -10.60 -11.55
C LEU A 46 -32.00 -11.30 -12.80
N TYR A 47 -31.15 -11.55 -13.79
CA TYR A 47 -31.50 -12.23 -15.05
C TYR A 47 -31.56 -13.76 -14.90
N SER A 48 -30.98 -14.29 -13.83
CA SER A 48 -31.00 -15.70 -13.46
C SER A 48 -32.38 -16.12 -12.91
N ARG A 49 -32.90 -17.26 -13.39
CA ARG A 49 -34.30 -17.72 -13.27
C ARG A 49 -34.74 -18.19 -11.86
N SER A 50 -33.96 -17.98 -10.81
CA SER A 50 -34.23 -18.56 -9.47
C SER A 50 -35.04 -17.62 -8.57
N ALA A 51 -36.36 -17.81 -8.55
CA ALA A 51 -37.33 -16.89 -7.94
C ALA A 51 -37.49 -16.99 -6.41
N LYS A 52 -37.07 -18.08 -5.75
CA LYS A 52 -37.47 -18.31 -4.34
C LYS A 52 -36.69 -17.49 -3.30
N LYS A 53 -35.54 -16.88 -3.65
CA LYS A 53 -34.73 -16.02 -2.76
C LYS A 53 -34.05 -14.86 -3.51
N LYS A 54 -34.79 -14.20 -4.41
CA LYS A 54 -34.25 -13.22 -5.37
C LYS A 54 -33.45 -12.07 -4.72
N LEU A 55 -33.95 -11.50 -3.61
CA LEU A 55 -33.25 -10.42 -2.90
C LEU A 55 -31.96 -10.90 -2.21
N LYS A 56 -32.01 -12.03 -1.51
CA LYS A 56 -30.85 -12.59 -0.81
C LYS A 56 -29.74 -12.95 -1.80
N HIS A 57 -30.09 -13.64 -2.89
CA HIS A 57 -29.13 -14.03 -3.92
C HIS A 57 -28.51 -12.81 -4.62
N MET A 58 -29.31 -11.77 -4.91
CA MET A 58 -28.80 -10.53 -5.48
C MET A 58 -27.80 -9.83 -4.56
N LEU A 59 -28.09 -9.77 -3.26
CA LEU A 59 -27.20 -9.14 -2.28
C LEU A 59 -25.90 -9.94 -2.11
N GLU A 60 -25.97 -11.28 -2.10
CA GLU A 60 -24.79 -12.14 -2.09
C GLU A 60 -23.91 -11.92 -3.33
N MET A 61 -24.53 -11.83 -4.52
CA MET A 61 -23.81 -11.58 -5.77
C MET A 61 -23.24 -10.16 -5.85
N PHE A 62 -23.96 -9.16 -5.33
CA PHE A 62 -23.46 -7.80 -5.20
C PHE A 62 -22.22 -7.75 -4.30
N LEU A 63 -22.31 -8.32 -3.10
CA LEU A 63 -21.18 -8.35 -2.15
C LEU A 63 -19.99 -9.12 -2.73
N GLY A 64 -20.24 -10.25 -3.41
CA GLY A 64 -19.21 -11.02 -4.09
C GLY A 64 -18.50 -10.20 -5.18
N GLY A 65 -19.27 -9.54 -6.05
CA GLY A 65 -18.73 -8.67 -7.09
C GLY A 65 -17.99 -7.45 -6.53
N PHE A 66 -18.52 -6.85 -5.46
CA PHE A 66 -17.90 -5.72 -4.77
C PHE A 66 -16.55 -6.09 -4.18
N VAL A 67 -16.48 -7.19 -3.41
CA VAL A 67 -15.24 -7.65 -2.79
C VAL A 67 -14.22 -8.03 -3.87
N LEU A 68 -14.65 -8.72 -4.92
CA LEU A 68 -13.77 -9.08 -6.04
C LEU A 68 -13.22 -7.83 -6.73
N GLY A 69 -14.07 -6.86 -7.06
CA GLY A 69 -13.68 -5.61 -7.70
C GLY A 69 -12.72 -4.80 -6.83
N PHE A 70 -13.06 -4.60 -5.56
CA PHE A 70 -12.25 -3.86 -4.59
C PHE A 70 -10.85 -4.50 -4.42
N LEU A 71 -10.81 -5.81 -4.20
CA LEU A 71 -9.53 -6.51 -4.03
C LEU A 71 -8.69 -6.48 -5.31
N SER A 72 -9.30 -6.47 -6.50
CA SER A 72 -8.55 -6.50 -7.77
C SER A 72 -7.73 -5.24 -8.03
N ILE A 73 -8.15 -4.10 -7.49
CA ILE A 73 -7.51 -2.79 -7.74
C ILE A 73 -6.81 -2.21 -6.51
N VAL A 74 -6.99 -2.83 -5.34
CA VAL A 74 -6.29 -2.41 -4.13
C VAL A 74 -4.78 -2.43 -4.38
N ASN A 75 -4.09 -1.33 -4.04
CA ASN A 75 -2.67 -1.07 -4.32
C ASN A 75 -2.30 -0.88 -5.81
N ILE A 76 -3.25 -0.76 -6.75
CA ILE A 76 -2.91 -0.56 -8.17
C ILE A 76 -2.10 0.72 -8.40
N PHE A 77 -2.39 1.78 -7.63
CA PHE A 77 -1.65 3.03 -7.71
C PHE A 77 -0.24 2.89 -7.13
N ASP A 78 -0.07 2.09 -6.07
CA ASP A 78 1.25 1.78 -5.55
C ASP A 78 2.12 1.03 -6.57
N VAL A 79 1.51 0.09 -7.30
CA VAL A 79 2.16 -0.63 -8.40
C VAL A 79 2.49 0.33 -9.54
N TYR A 80 1.60 1.27 -9.87
CA TYR A 80 1.86 2.26 -10.90
C TYR A 80 3.06 3.15 -10.55
N VAL A 81 3.16 3.63 -9.32
CA VAL A 81 4.33 4.42 -8.85
C VAL A 81 5.62 3.61 -8.95
N TYR A 82 5.56 2.32 -8.63
CA TYR A 82 6.72 1.45 -8.73
C TYR A 82 7.19 1.20 -10.18
N LEU A 83 6.26 0.95 -11.10
CA LEU A 83 6.54 0.56 -12.49
C LEU A 83 6.87 1.76 -13.39
N PHE A 84 6.30 2.94 -13.13
CA PHE A 84 6.45 4.13 -13.96
C PHE A 84 7.06 5.29 -13.15
N PRO A 85 8.36 5.21 -12.82
CA PRO A 85 9.08 6.32 -12.21
C PRO A 85 9.42 7.37 -13.28
N ASP A 86 9.19 8.64 -12.94
CA ASP A 86 9.62 9.77 -13.77
C ASP A 86 11.10 10.07 -13.47
N ASP A 87 11.48 10.09 -12.19
CA ASP A 87 12.83 10.43 -11.74
C ASP A 87 13.29 9.54 -10.56
N VAL A 88 14.60 9.56 -10.31
CA VAL A 88 15.21 8.97 -9.10
C VAL A 88 15.88 10.09 -8.31
N ILE A 89 15.43 10.28 -7.07
CA ILE A 89 15.96 11.30 -6.18
C ILE A 89 16.65 10.66 -4.98
N SER A 90 17.63 11.38 -4.44
CA SER A 90 18.26 11.06 -3.16
C SER A 90 18.20 12.27 -2.25
N TYR A 91 17.81 12.05 -0.99
CA TYR A 91 17.68 13.12 -0.02
C TYR A 91 17.95 12.64 1.40
N THR A 92 18.35 13.58 2.24
CA THR A 92 18.53 13.36 3.67
C THR A 92 17.25 13.75 4.40
N SER A 93 16.71 12.84 5.22
CA SER A 93 15.56 13.12 6.09
C SER A 93 15.91 12.83 7.54
N ASP A 94 15.32 13.61 8.43
CA ASP A 94 15.22 13.25 9.85
C ASP A 94 14.40 11.96 10.00
N TYR A 95 14.69 11.22 11.06
CA TYR A 95 13.98 9.99 11.35
C TYR A 95 13.67 9.83 12.84
N LYS A 96 12.59 9.11 13.13
CA LYS A 96 12.24 8.70 14.50
C LYS A 96 12.05 7.20 14.54
N ILE A 97 12.67 6.54 15.50
CA ILE A 97 12.48 5.10 15.74
C ILE A 97 11.40 4.92 16.79
N VAL A 98 10.45 4.02 16.52
CA VAL A 98 9.36 3.67 17.44
C VAL A 98 9.35 2.16 17.64
N PHE A 99 9.10 1.75 18.89
CA PHE A 99 8.90 0.36 19.29
C PHE A 99 7.54 0.24 20.01
N PRO A 100 6.66 -0.70 19.62
CA PRO A 100 6.78 -1.61 18.48
C PRO A 100 6.64 -0.87 17.13
N GLY A 101 7.05 -1.53 16.03
CA GLY A 101 6.85 -1.02 14.68
C GLY A 101 5.39 -1.09 14.20
N PRO A 102 5.11 -0.65 12.96
CA PRO A 102 3.76 -0.69 12.41
C PRO A 102 3.22 -2.12 12.35
N SER A 103 1.92 -2.28 12.55
CA SER A 103 1.29 -3.60 12.39
C SER A 103 1.38 -4.04 10.93
N THR A 104 2.14 -5.10 10.67
CA THR A 104 2.35 -5.67 9.33
C THR A 104 1.43 -6.85 9.02
N GLY A 105 0.40 -7.08 9.85
CA GLY A 105 -0.59 -8.15 9.71
C GLY A 105 -0.76 -8.96 11.00
N LYS A 106 -1.63 -9.99 10.97
CA LYS A 106 -1.90 -10.85 12.14
C LYS A 106 -0.71 -11.74 12.54
N SER A 107 0.12 -12.15 11.58
CA SER A 107 1.21 -13.15 11.76
C SER A 107 2.62 -12.57 11.71
N SER A 108 2.81 -11.35 11.22
CA SER A 108 4.11 -10.69 11.11
C SER A 108 4.08 -9.43 11.96
N ARG A 109 4.88 -9.40 13.02
CA ARG A 109 5.07 -8.22 13.87
C ARG A 109 6.32 -7.48 13.41
N CYS A 110 6.15 -6.23 13.04
CA CYS A 110 7.29 -5.36 12.85
C CYS A 110 7.89 -5.01 14.22
N GLU A 111 9.14 -5.40 14.47
CA GLU A 111 9.78 -5.15 15.77
C GLU A 111 10.00 -3.66 16.02
N ALA A 112 10.38 -2.93 14.98
CA ALA A 112 10.69 -1.51 15.05
C ALA A 112 10.22 -0.77 13.80
N GLY A 113 9.66 0.42 13.99
CA GLY A 113 9.24 1.30 12.92
C GLY A 113 10.18 2.49 12.80
N ILE A 114 10.50 2.89 11.57
CA ILE A 114 11.25 4.11 11.28
C ILE A 114 10.31 5.09 10.58
N TRP A 115 9.99 6.18 11.26
CA TRP A 115 9.25 7.29 10.65
C TRP A 115 10.19 8.15 9.82
N VAL A 116 9.79 8.37 8.57
CA VAL A 116 10.50 9.16 7.57
C VAL A 116 9.52 10.16 6.98
N LYS A 117 9.98 11.39 6.73
CA LYS A 117 9.23 12.36 5.94
C LYS A 117 9.72 12.30 4.51
N ASP A 118 8.81 12.08 3.57
CA ASP A 118 9.12 12.21 2.16
C ASP A 118 9.05 13.68 1.75
N ILE A 119 10.12 14.15 1.09
CA ILE A 119 10.21 15.55 0.66
C ILE A 119 9.34 15.82 -0.57
N HIS A 120 9.09 14.79 -1.38
CA HIS A 120 8.36 14.93 -2.64
C HIS A 120 6.85 15.01 -2.40
N THR A 121 6.29 14.11 -1.60
CA THR A 121 4.86 14.12 -1.23
C THR A 121 4.55 14.98 0.00
N GLY A 122 5.55 15.32 0.82
CA GLY A 122 5.38 16.00 2.11
C GLY A 122 4.85 15.10 3.22
N GLN A 123 4.51 13.85 2.91
CA GLN A 123 3.88 12.91 3.83
C GLN A 123 4.89 12.13 4.67
N PHE A 124 4.40 11.59 5.79
CA PHE A 124 5.16 10.69 6.64
C PHE A 124 4.86 9.23 6.30
N LYS A 125 5.90 8.40 6.27
CA LYS A 125 5.77 6.95 6.13
C LYS A 125 6.56 6.25 7.22
N GLN A 126 5.94 5.22 7.79
CA GLN A 126 6.59 4.34 8.74
C GLN A 126 7.13 3.10 8.02
N LEU A 127 8.45 2.98 7.94
CA LEU A 127 9.13 1.82 7.40
C LEU A 127 9.30 0.75 8.48
N CYS A 128 9.24 -0.52 8.09
CA CYS A 128 9.46 -1.62 9.00
C CYS A 128 10.93 -2.07 9.01
N THR A 129 11.49 -2.26 10.21
CA THR A 129 12.84 -2.82 10.42
C THR A 129 12.84 -3.77 11.63
N ASN A 130 13.90 -4.55 11.78
CA ASN A 130 14.14 -5.36 12.97
C ASN A 130 15.25 -4.74 13.85
N ARG A 131 15.38 -5.24 15.09
CA ARG A 131 16.39 -4.77 16.04
C ARG A 131 17.80 -5.03 15.52
N GLU A 132 18.05 -6.20 14.94
CA GLU A 132 19.38 -6.58 14.45
C GLU A 132 19.91 -5.63 13.36
N ILE A 133 19.08 -5.28 12.38
CA ILE A 133 19.43 -4.32 11.33
C ILE A 133 19.66 -2.94 11.92
N LEU A 134 18.84 -2.52 12.88
CA LEU A 134 19.05 -1.25 13.58
C LEU A 134 20.40 -1.23 14.30
N PHE A 135 20.72 -2.25 15.10
CA PHE A 135 21.99 -2.32 15.83
C PHE A 135 23.20 -2.42 14.91
N LYS A 136 23.08 -3.13 13.78
CA LYS A 136 24.18 -3.32 12.83
C LYS A 136 24.43 -2.08 11.96
N LYS A 137 23.36 -1.43 11.49
CA LYS A 137 23.46 -0.32 10.53
C LYS A 137 23.53 1.06 11.20
N ARG A 138 22.92 1.25 12.37
CA ARG A 138 22.92 2.54 13.08
C ARG A 138 24.09 2.59 14.08
N ARG A 139 25.00 3.54 13.88
CA ARG A 139 26.07 3.86 14.84
C ARG A 139 25.68 5.04 15.72
N GLN A 140 26.32 5.17 16.88
CA GLN A 140 26.16 6.32 17.77
C GLN A 140 26.54 7.60 17.02
N GLY A 141 25.71 8.64 17.15
CA GLY A 141 25.87 9.92 16.45
C GLY A 141 25.20 10.01 15.08
N MET A 142 24.70 8.90 14.50
CA MET A 142 23.88 8.98 13.29
C MET A 142 22.46 9.47 13.64
N ASP A 143 22.09 10.63 13.10
CA ASP A 143 20.84 11.35 13.38
C ASP A 143 20.02 11.65 12.11
N ALA A 144 20.49 11.19 10.94
CA ALA A 144 19.79 11.32 9.67
C ALA A 144 19.69 10.00 8.88
N LEU A 145 18.75 9.98 7.93
CA LEU A 145 18.60 8.93 6.93
C LEU A 145 18.85 9.49 5.54
N TRP A 146 19.81 8.91 4.84
CA TRP A 146 19.95 9.06 3.41
C TRP A 146 18.98 8.12 2.71
N ILE A 147 18.04 8.66 1.95
CA ILE A 147 16.97 7.91 1.28
C ILE A 147 17.16 8.02 -0.22
N THR A 148 17.04 6.88 -0.90
CA THR A 148 16.95 6.83 -2.36
C THR A 148 15.54 6.41 -2.74
N ALA A 149 14.87 7.25 -3.53
CA ALA A 149 13.49 7.03 -3.90
C ALA A 149 13.27 7.26 -5.39
N ARG A 150 12.33 6.49 -5.95
CA ARG A 150 11.77 6.70 -7.27
C ARG A 150 10.53 7.54 -7.14
N VAL A 151 10.40 8.61 -7.91
CA VAL A 151 9.28 9.54 -7.82
C VAL A 151 8.55 9.64 -9.14
N ASN A 152 7.26 9.90 -9.06
CA ASN A 152 6.46 10.30 -10.20
C ASN A 152 5.35 11.24 -9.75
N LYS A 153 4.53 11.73 -10.68
CA LYS A 153 3.43 12.66 -10.37
C LYS A 153 2.43 12.17 -9.30
N LEU A 154 2.28 10.87 -9.08
CA LEU A 154 1.32 10.31 -8.13
C LEU A 154 1.93 10.04 -6.74
N GLY A 155 3.25 9.88 -6.65
CA GLY A 155 3.90 9.58 -5.39
C GLY A 155 5.36 9.17 -5.48
N THR A 156 5.81 8.53 -4.41
CA THR A 156 7.19 8.17 -4.16
C THR A 156 7.29 6.71 -3.75
N TYR A 157 8.19 5.95 -4.36
CA TYR A 157 8.57 4.61 -3.95
C TYR A 157 9.97 4.61 -3.33
N ILE A 158 10.08 4.26 -2.05
CA ILE A 158 11.36 4.19 -1.34
C ILE A 158 12.11 2.91 -1.74
N VAL A 159 13.22 3.09 -2.46
CA VAL A 159 14.08 1.98 -2.92
C VAL A 159 14.97 1.48 -1.78
N ASP A 160 15.72 2.39 -1.17
CA ASP A 160 16.64 2.07 -0.07
C ASP A 160 16.79 3.24 0.89
N TYR A 161 17.26 2.94 2.10
CA TYR A 161 17.62 3.93 3.10
C TYR A 161 18.88 3.51 3.88
N GLN A 162 19.69 4.50 4.25
CA GLN A 162 20.93 4.31 4.99
C GLN A 162 21.04 5.34 6.11
N PHE A 163 21.48 4.90 7.30
CA PHE A 163 21.76 5.81 8.40
C PHE A 163 23.03 6.60 8.12
N THR A 164 22.97 7.92 8.31
CA THR A 164 24.09 8.84 8.07
C THR A 164 24.20 9.87 9.20
N TYR A 165 25.34 10.54 9.23
CA TYR A 165 25.59 11.74 10.02
C TYR A 165 25.11 12.96 9.25
N LYS A 166 24.61 13.99 9.95
CA LYS A 166 24.42 15.33 9.38
C LYS A 166 25.70 16.14 9.33
#